data_AF-A0A932ECC8-F1
#
_entry.id   AF-A0A932ECC8-F1
#
_cell.length_a   1.000
_cell.length_b   1.000
_cell.length_c   1.000
_cell.angle_alpha   90.00
_cell.angle_beta   90.00
_cell.angle_gamma   90.00
#
_symmetry.space_group_name_H-M   'P 1'
#
loop_
_entity.id
_entity.type
_entity.pdbx_description
1 polymer ?
#
loop_
_entity_poly.entity_id
_entity_poly.type
_entity_poly.pdbx_seq_one_letter_code
_entity_poly.pdbx_strand_id
1 'polypeptide(L)' 'MFNWKFPDLGAGIFILILWEVFWKGIALWKSAKRGDLLWFIAIFLINLFGFIPIFYLWQTKQLGDVFIKFKSFFK' A
#
# COMPACT_ATOMS: atom_id res chain seq x y z
N MET A 1 4.44 -20.98 -36.83
CA MET A 1 5.31 -20.54 -35.72
C MET A 1 4.51 -19.58 -34.85
N PHE A 2 4.12 -20.01 -33.66
CA PHE A 2 3.31 -19.19 -32.76
C PHE A 2 4.18 -18.04 -32.23
N ASN A 3 3.96 -16.80 -32.72
CA ASN A 3 4.71 -15.62 -32.28
C ASN A 3 4.07 -15.08 -31.00
N TRP A 4 4.36 -15.74 -29.88
CA TRP A 4 3.96 -15.29 -28.55
C TRP A 4 4.81 -14.08 -28.14
N LYS A 5 4.36 -12.88 -28.49
CA LYS A 5 4.88 -11.66 -27.85
C LYS A 5 4.16 -11.49 -26.52
N PHE A 6 4.87 -11.74 -25.43
CA PHE A 6 4.39 -11.35 -24.10
C PHE A 6 4.04 -9.86 -24.13
N PRO A 7 2.86 -9.44 -23.63
CA PRO A 7 2.56 -8.01 -23.48
C PRO A 7 3.63 -7.38 -22.58
N ASP A 8 3.90 -6.08 -22.73
CA ASP A 8 4.92 -5.35 -21.96
C ASP A 8 4.54 -5.26 -20.45
N LEU A 9 4.61 -6.38 -19.74
CA LEU A 9 4.23 -6.55 -18.34
C LEU A 9 5.06 -5.68 -17.39
N GLY A 10 6.18 -5.13 -17.86
CA GLY A 10 7.08 -4.29 -17.06
C GLY A 10 6.39 -3.04 -16.51
N ALA A 11 5.57 -2.35 -17.31
CA ALA A 11 4.86 -1.15 -16.85
C ALA A 11 3.78 -1.48 -15.80
N GLY A 12 3.07 -2.59 -15.99
CA GLY A 12 2.06 -3.08 -15.04
C GLY A 12 2.64 -3.55 -13.72
N ILE A 13 3.81 -4.18 -13.73
CA ILE A 13 4.50 -4.58 -12.50
C ILE A 13 4.98 -3.34 -11.73
N PHE A 14 5.48 -2.32 -12.43
CA PHE A 14 5.96 -1.10 -11.78
C PHE A 14 4.86 -0.33 -11.05
N ILE A 15 3.66 -0.19 -11.66
CA ILE A 15 2.53 0.47 -11.00
C ILE A 15 2.06 -0.30 -9.77
N LEU A 16 2.08 -1.64 -9.82
CA LEU A 16 1.72 -2.50 -8.68
C LEU A 16 2.71 -2.37 -7.52
N ILE A 17 4.01 -2.29 -7.80
CA ILE A 17 5.04 -2.08 -6.78
C ILE A 17 4.84 -0.71 -6.11
N LEU A 18 4.64 0.35 -6.90
CA LEU A 18 4.38 1.68 -6.35
C LEU A 18 3.12 1.70 -5.47
N TRP A 19 2.06 1.04 -5.92
CA TRP A 19 0.83 0.88 -5.16
C TRP A 19 1.08 0.18 -3.82
N GLU A 20 1.76 -0.97 -3.83
CA GLU A 20 2.05 -1.73 -2.62
C GLU A 20 2.92 -0.93 -1.64
N VAL A 21 4.01 -0.33 -2.12
CA VAL A 21 4.94 0.48 -1.29
C VAL A 21 4.22 1.68 -0.69
N PHE A 22 3.36 2.35 -1.46
CA PHE A 22 2.59 3.49 -0.97
C PHE A 22 1.71 3.12 0.23
N TRP A 23 0.90 2.07 0.13
CA TRP A 23 0.04 1.63 1.23
C TRP A 23 0.84 1.11 2.42
N LYS A 24 1.87 0.30 2.16
CA LYS A 24 2.71 -0.30 3.20
C LYS A 24 3.45 0.77 4.01
N GLY A 25 4.06 1.76 3.35
CA GLY A 25 4.76 2.85 4.00
C GLY A 25 3.84 3.70 4.90
N ILE A 26 2.64 4.05 4.41
CA ILE A 26 1.68 4.85 5.18
C ILE A 26 1.19 4.08 6.41
N ALA A 27 0.83 2.81 6.25
CA ALA A 27 0.33 2.01 7.35
C ALA A 27 1.41 1.71 8.39
N LEU A 28 2.67 1.49 7.98
CA LEU A 28 3.80 1.36 8.91
C LEU A 28 4.06 2.66 9.67
N TRP A 29 4.05 3.81 9.00
CA TRP A 29 4.22 5.11 9.66
C TRP A 29 3.12 5.37 10.70
N LYS A 30 1.86 5.07 10.34
CA LYS A 30 0.74 5.29 11.24
C LYS A 30 0.69 4.29 12.41
N SER A 31 1.03 3.02 12.18
CA SER A 31 1.13 2.01 13.24
C SER A 31 2.26 2.30 14.21
N ALA A 32 3.42 2.74 13.71
CA ALA A 32 4.53 3.20 14.56
C ALA A 32 4.10 4.39 15.43
N LYS A 33 3.40 5.39 14.87
CA LYS A 33 2.90 6.55 15.64
C LYS A 33 1.86 6.21 16.69
N ARG A 34 1.03 5.18 16.46
CA ARG A 34 0.02 4.71 17.42
C ARG A 34 0.57 3.74 18.46
N GLY A 35 1.77 3.19 18.24
CA GLY A 35 2.33 2.14 19.09
C GLY A 35 1.71 0.75 18.82
N ASP A 36 1.07 0.54 17.67
CA ASP A 36 0.42 -0.73 17.31
C ASP A 36 1.46 -1.75 16.82
N LEU A 37 2.30 -2.29 17.72
CA LEU A 37 3.43 -3.16 17.39
C LEU A 37 3.01 -4.42 16.61
N LEU A 38 1.90 -5.07 17.01
CA LEU A 38 1.38 -6.25 16.32
C LEU A 38 1.03 -5.94 14.86
N TRP A 39 0.38 -4.80 14.61
CA TRP A 39 0.04 -4.36 13.25
C TRP A 39 1.26 -3.93 12.46
N PHE A 40 2.23 -3.26 13.10
CA PHE A 40 3.49 -2.91 12.47
C PHE A 40 4.22 -4.15 11.94
N ILE A 41 4.35 -5.19 12.79
CA ILE A 41 5.00 -6.45 12.43
C ILE A 41 4.19 -7.20 11.36
N ALA A 42 2.87 -7.25 11.48
CA ALA A 42 2.00 -7.91 10.50
C ALA A 42 2.10 -7.24 9.11
N ILE A 43 2.04 -5.91 9.05
CA ILE A 43 2.21 -5.16 7.80
C ILE A 43 3.62 -5.37 7.23
N PHE A 44 4.65 -5.42 8.08
CA PHE A 44 6.02 -5.57 7.62
C PHE A 44 6.28 -6.95 6.99
N LEU A 45 5.90 -8.02 7.69
CA LEU A 45 6.19 -9.40 7.32
C LEU A 45 5.25 -9.97 6.24
N ILE A 46 3.99 -9.54 6.23
CA ILE A 46 2.98 -10.13 5.35
C ILE A 46 2.82 -9.28 4.09
N ASN A 47 3.21 -9.82 2.94
CA ASN A 47 2.94 -9.23 1.61
C ASN A 47 1.62 -9.75 1.05
N LEU A 48 0.56 -8.98 1.24
CA LEU A 48 -0.78 -9.21 0.67
C LEU A 48 -1.18 -8.11 -0.33
N PHE A 49 -0.24 -7.63 -1.15
CA PHE A 49 -0.48 -6.62 -2.21
C PHE A 49 -1.20 -5.34 -1.72
N GLY A 50 -0.91 -4.89 -0.50
CA GLY A 50 -1.54 -3.72 0.09
C GLY A 50 -2.88 -3.97 0.81
N PHE A 51 -3.41 -5.20 0.85
CA PHE A 51 -4.68 -5.48 1.53
C PHE A 51 -4.61 -5.29 3.06
N ILE A 52 -3.63 -5.88 3.74
CA ILE A 52 -3.41 -5.67 5.19
C ILE A 52 -3.26 -4.18 5.56
N PRO A 53 -2.39 -3.40 4.91
CA PRO A 53 -2.22 -2.00 5.28
C PRO A 53 -3.49 -1.18 5.06
N ILE A 54 -4.25 -1.43 3.98
CA ILE A 54 -5.54 -0.77 3.76
C ILE A 54 -6.56 -1.16 4.85
N PHE A 55 -6.64 -2.46 5.19
CA PHE A 55 -7.52 -2.95 6.25
C PHE A 55 -7.19 -2.30 7.60
N TYR A 56 -5.90 -2.24 7.95
CA TYR A 56 -5.45 -1.58 9.18
C TYR A 56 -5.84 -0.10 9.18
N LEU A 57 -5.58 0.64 8.10
CA LEU A 57 -5.94 2.05 7.97
C LEU A 57 -7.46 2.26 8.05
N TRP A 58 -8.25 1.33 7.55
CA TRP A 58 -9.71 1.36 7.65
C TRP A 58 -10.19 1.09 9.08
N GLN A 59 -9.70 0.04 9.72
CA GLN A 59 -10.04 -0.32 11.10
C GLN A 59 -9.66 0.80 12.08
N THR A 60 -8.51 1.43 11.86
CA THR A 60 -8.03 2.56 12.66
C THR A 60 -8.70 3.89 12.34
N LYS A 61 -9.61 3.92 11.35
CA LYS A 61 -10.32 5.10 10.80
C LYS A 61 -9.40 6.17 10.20
N GLN A 62 -8.17 5.79 9.88
CA GLN A 62 -7.13 6.70 9.38
C GLN A 62 -7.08 6.79 7.87
N LEU A 63 -7.78 5.90 7.17
CA LEU A 63 -7.84 5.83 5.72
C LEU A 63 -8.40 7.13 5.12
N GLY A 64 -9.43 7.73 5.72
CA GLY A 64 -10.00 9.01 5.28
C GLY A 64 -8.99 10.16 5.33
N ASP A 65 -8.24 10.28 6.43
CA ASP A 65 -7.20 11.31 6.57
C ASP A 65 -6.12 11.19 5.50
N VAL A 66 -5.76 9.96 5.11
CA VAL A 66 -4.77 9.71 4.06
C VAL A 66 -5.27 10.27 2.74
N PHE A 67 -6.53 10.00 2.37
CA PHE A 67 -7.12 10.53 1.15
C PHE A 67 -7.24 12.05 1.16
N ILE A 68 -7.63 12.66 2.29
CA ILE A 68 -7.70 14.12 2.41
C ILE A 68 -6.31 14.72 2.22
N LYS A 69 -5.31 14.18 2.91
CA LYS A 69 -3.92 14.66 2.83
C LYS A 69 -3.33 14.46 1.43
N PHE A 70 -3.61 13.34 0.79
CA PHE A 70 -3.22 13.08 -0.59
C PHE A 70 -3.87 14.08 -1.54
N LYS A 71 -5.20 14.28 -1.44
CA LYS A 71 -5.91 15.27 -2.26
C LYS A 71 -5.36 16.69 -2.06
N SER A 72 -4.96 17.05 -0.84
CA SER A 72 -4.32 18.34 -0.58
C SER A 72 -2.91 18.48 -1.17
N PHE A 73 -2.22 17.37 -1.45
CA PHE A 73 -0.90 17.39 -2.06
C PHE A 73 -0.94 17.68 -3.57
N PHE A 74 -2.00 17.26 -4.25
CA PHE A 74 -2.20 17.50 -5.70
C PHE A 74 -3.08 18.72 -6.00
N LYS A 75 -3.52 19.44 -4.97
CA LYS A 75 -4.21 20.71 -5.11
C LYS A 75 -3.18 21.84 -5.07
#